data_AF-A0A7S2IEI6-F1
#
_entry.id   AF-A0A7S2IEI6-F1
#
_cell.length_a   1.000
_cell.length_b   1.000
_cell.length_c   1.000
_cell.angle_alpha   90.00
_cell.angle_beta   90.00
_cell.angle_gamma   90.00
#
_symmetry.space_group_name_H-M   'P 1'
#
loop_
_entity.id
_entity.type
_entity.pdbx_description
1 polymer ?
#
loop_
_entity_poly.entity_id
_entity_poly.type
_entity_poly.pdbx_seq_one_letter_code
_entity_poly.pdbx_strand_id
1 'polypeptide(L)'
;MAWALAVIGRRNRPLLAAISKASQETMLDFNPQNLSNTSWAFATLGMQDVPFLDAIAAQALRPISEADAQDLANTAWAMAVFGVGDTPLMASISARSISLLRQGLLGA
;
A
#
# COMPACT_ATOMS: atom_id res chain seq x y z
N MET A 1 12.03 -3.87 -4.48
CA MET A 1 12.22 -4.28 -5.90
C MET A 1 11.01 -3.95 -6.78
N ALA A 2 9.76 -4.24 -6.38
CA ALA A 2 8.57 -3.90 -7.18
C ALA A 2 8.50 -2.41 -7.57
N TRP A 3 8.76 -1.51 -6.62
CA TRP A 3 8.81 -0.07 -6.87
C TRP A 3 9.77 0.32 -8.00
N ALA A 4 10.98 -0.23 -8.00
CA ALA A 4 11.97 0.07 -9.04
C ALA A 4 11.48 -0.36 -10.43
N LEU A 5 10.84 -1.53 -10.55
CA LEU A 5 10.24 -2.00 -11.80
C LEU A 5 9.14 -1.06 -12.29
N ALA A 6 8.32 -0.54 -11.38
CA ALA A 6 7.26 0.41 -11.69
C ALA A 6 7.83 1.74 -12.19
N VAL A 7 8.86 2.27 -11.52
CA VAL A 7 9.54 3.52 -11.92
C VAL A 7 10.14 3.42 -13.33
N ILE A 8 10.76 2.29 -13.68
CA ILE A 8 11.33 2.11 -15.02
C ILE A 8 10.31 1.60 -16.06
N GLY A 9 9.04 1.46 -15.68
CA GLY A 9 7.96 0.99 -16.56
C GLY A 9 8.12 -0.46 -17.04
N ARG A 10 8.89 -1.30 -16.33
CA ARG A 10 9.19 -2.68 -16.76
C ARG A 10 8.26 -3.67 -16.08
N ARG A 11 7.23 -4.08 -16.82
CA ARG A 11 6.33 -5.15 -16.40
C ARG A 11 6.96 -6.53 -16.65
N ASN A 12 7.65 -7.07 -15.65
CA ASN A 12 8.11 -8.46 -15.63
C ASN A 12 7.13 -9.31 -14.79
N ARG A 13 6.15 -9.95 -15.44
CA ARG A 13 5.09 -10.71 -14.74
C ARG A 13 5.63 -11.86 -13.88
N PRO A 14 6.56 -12.72 -14.36
CA PRO A 14 7.14 -13.77 -13.50
C PRO A 14 7.80 -13.23 -12.24
N LEU A 15 8.59 -12.14 -12.36
CA LEU A 15 9.24 -11.53 -11.20
C LEU A 15 8.22 -10.91 -10.23
N LEU A 16 7.20 -10.22 -10.75
CA LEU A 16 6.14 -9.65 -9.91
C LEU A 16 5.33 -10.73 -9.18
N ALA A 17 5.04 -11.86 -9.83
CA ALA A 17 4.39 -13.00 -9.19
C ALA A 17 5.26 -13.61 -8.08
N ALA A 18 6.57 -13.73 -8.31
CA ALA A 18 7.50 -14.19 -7.28
C ALA A 18 7.59 -13.20 -6.10
N ILE A 19 7.59 -11.89 -6.37
CA ILE A 19 7.54 -10.85 -5.33
C ILE A 19 6.25 -10.96 -4.53
N SER A 20 5.08 -11.09 -5.17
CA SER A 20 3.80 -11.27 -4.48
C SER A 20 3.86 -12.45 -3.52
N LYS A 21 4.26 -13.62 -4.02
CA LYS A 21 4.36 -14.84 -3.21
C LYS A 21 5.30 -14.68 -2.01
N ALA A 22 6.53 -14.21 -2.24
CA ALA A 22 7.50 -14.02 -1.17
C ALA A 22 7.06 -12.94 -0.16
N SER A 23 6.37 -11.90 -0.63
CA SER A 23 5.84 -10.85 0.24
C SER A 23 4.75 -11.39 1.15
N GLN A 24 3.88 -12.31 0.68
CA GLN A 24 2.85 -12.93 1.54
C GLN A 24 3.45 -13.71 2.71
N GLU A 25 4.64 -14.30 2.55
CA GLU A 25 5.33 -15.06 3.61
C GLU A 25 6.01 -14.15 4.65
N THR A 26 6.36 -12.92 4.27
CA THR A 26 7.15 -11.97 5.07
C THR A 26 6.40 -10.67 5.40
N MET A 27 5.11 -10.62 5.08
CA MET A 27 4.30 -9.40 5.15
C MET A 27 4.20 -8.82 6.57
N LEU A 28 4.32 -9.67 7.59
CA LEU A 28 4.27 -9.25 8.99
C LEU A 28 5.42 -8.30 9.38
N ASP A 29 6.53 -8.36 8.65
CA ASP A 29 7.72 -7.54 8.89
C ASP A 29 7.71 -6.22 8.12
N PHE A 30 6.68 -5.99 7.28
CA PHE A 30 6.59 -4.80 6.45
C PHE A 30 6.15 -3.59 7.28
N ASN A 31 6.87 -2.48 7.11
CA ASN A 31 6.44 -1.17 7.61
C ASN A 31 5.42 -0.51 6.63
N PRO A 32 4.79 0.63 7.00
CA PRO A 32 3.85 1.33 6.13
C PRO A 32 4.40 1.63 4.73
N GLN A 33 5.67 2.07 4.66
CA GLN A 33 6.34 2.38 3.39
C GLN A 33 6.52 1.16 2.50
N ASN A 34 6.79 -0.02 3.06
CA ASN A 34 6.91 -1.26 2.30
C ASN A 34 5.56 -1.66 1.69
N LEU A 35 4.48 -1.57 2.46
CA LEU A 35 3.11 -1.86 2.02
C LEU A 35 2.64 -0.86 0.94
N SER A 36 2.86 0.43 1.18
CA SER A 36 2.45 1.52 0.28
C SER A 36 3.20 1.46 -1.05
N ASN A 37 4.53 1.27 -1.03
CA ASN A 37 5.33 1.17 -2.25
C ASN A 37 5.02 -0.10 -3.05
N THR A 38 4.73 -1.22 -2.37
CA THR A 38 4.43 -2.47 -3.04
C THR A 38 3.07 -2.43 -3.73
N SER A 39 2.03 -1.98 -3.02
CA SER A 39 0.70 -1.78 -3.61
C SER A 39 0.71 -0.77 -4.76
N TRP A 40 1.37 0.38 -4.58
CA TRP A 40 1.54 1.38 -5.62
C TRP A 40 2.24 0.81 -6.87
N ALA A 41 3.31 0.03 -6.69
CA ALA A 41 4.03 -0.57 -7.80
C ALA A 41 3.17 -1.57 -8.60
N PHE A 42 2.39 -2.40 -7.88
CA PHE A 42 1.48 -3.36 -8.51
C PHE A 42 0.38 -2.63 -9.30
N ALA A 43 -0.22 -1.58 -8.72
CA ALA A 43 -1.20 -0.72 -9.38
C ALA A 43 -0.62 -0.05 -10.63
N THR A 44 0.56 0.56 -10.51
CA THR A 44 1.26 1.24 -11.62
C THR A 44 1.58 0.29 -12.78
N LEU A 45 1.97 -0.95 -12.48
CA LEU A 45 2.29 -1.96 -13.51
C LEU A 45 1.06 -2.74 -13.99
N GLY A 46 -0.14 -2.44 -13.47
CA GLY A 46 -1.38 -3.16 -13.78
C GLY A 46 -1.30 -4.66 -13.47
N MET A 47 -0.57 -5.04 -12.42
CA MET A 47 -0.44 -6.42 -11.95
C MET A 47 -1.45 -6.67 -10.84
N GLN A 48 -2.62 -7.17 -11.21
CA GLN A 48 -3.66 -7.52 -10.25
C GLN A 48 -3.40 -8.93 -9.70
N ASP A 49 -3.24 -9.01 -8.39
CA ASP A 49 -3.16 -10.24 -7.60
C ASP A 49 -4.06 -10.01 -6.37
N VAL A 50 -5.34 -10.37 -6.50
CA VAL A 50 -6.39 -10.01 -5.52
C VAL A 50 -6.05 -10.53 -4.12
N PRO A 51 -5.70 -11.82 -3.91
CA PRO A 51 -5.31 -12.31 -2.58
C PRO A 51 -4.15 -11.52 -1.96
N PHE A 52 -3.17 -11.12 -2.78
CA PHE A 52 -2.06 -10.32 -2.30
C PHE A 52 -2.47 -8.90 -1.92
N LEU A 53 -3.33 -8.25 -2.72
CA LEU A 53 -3.86 -6.92 -2.43
C LEU A 53 -4.71 -6.92 -1.15
N ASP A 54 -5.54 -7.94 -0.95
CA ASP A 54 -6.32 -8.11 0.27
C ASP A 54 -5.41 -8.32 1.49
N ALA A 55 -4.32 -9.09 1.34
CA ALA A 55 -3.33 -9.26 2.40
C ALA A 55 -2.64 -7.93 2.76
N ILE A 56 -2.26 -7.13 1.76
CA ILE A 56 -1.70 -5.78 1.99
C ILE A 56 -2.72 -4.92 2.73
N ALA A 57 -3.99 -4.92 2.30
CA ALA A 57 -5.05 -4.13 2.91
C ALA A 57 -5.23 -4.48 4.40
N ALA A 58 -5.30 -5.77 4.72
CA ALA A 58 -5.40 -6.26 6.08
C ALA A 58 -4.15 -5.90 6.91
N GLN A 59 -2.94 -6.08 6.37
CA GLN A 59 -1.71 -5.78 7.09
C GLN A 59 -1.54 -4.27 7.34
N ALA A 60 -1.94 -3.42 6.40
CA ALA A 60 -1.81 -1.97 6.49
C ALA A 60 -2.55 -1.38 7.70
N LEU A 61 -3.57 -2.07 8.24
CA LEU A 61 -4.28 -1.65 9.44
C LEU A 61 -3.39 -1.64 10.69
N ARG A 62 -2.44 -2.57 10.80
CA ARG A 62 -1.62 -2.73 12.01
C ARG A 62 -0.68 -1.54 12.25
N PRO A 63 0.17 -1.11 11.29
CA PRO A 63 1.08 0.01 11.48
C PRO A 63 0.48 1.35 11.01
N ILE A 64 -0.85 1.47 10.84
CA ILE A 64 -1.45 2.66 10.20
C ILE A 64 -1.22 3.96 10.98
N SER A 65 -1.02 3.88 12.30
CA SER A 65 -0.67 5.04 13.13
C SER A 65 0.72 5.60 12.82
N GLU A 66 1.61 4.77 12.26
CA GLU A 66 2.97 5.14 11.88
C GLU A 66 3.05 5.66 10.44
N ALA A 67 2.04 5.34 9.62
CA ALA A 67 1.97 5.79 8.23
C ALA A 67 1.96 7.32 8.13
N ASP A 68 2.72 7.83 7.17
CA ASP A 68 2.73 9.24 6.79
C ASP A 68 1.69 9.55 5.70
N ALA A 69 1.61 10.81 5.27
CA ALA A 69 0.66 11.22 4.25
C ALA A 69 0.87 10.51 2.89
N GLN A 70 2.12 10.22 2.52
CA GLN A 70 2.45 9.56 1.26
C GLN A 70 2.07 8.08 1.30
N ASP A 71 2.33 7.40 2.41
CA ASP A 71 1.97 6.00 2.61
C ASP A 71 0.45 5.78 2.48
N LEU A 72 -0.32 6.65 3.13
CA LEU A 72 -1.78 6.63 3.10
C LEU A 72 -2.32 6.89 1.70
N ALA A 73 -1.80 7.92 1.02
CA ALA A 73 -2.22 8.28 -0.33
C ALA A 73 -1.91 7.17 -1.34
N ASN A 74 -0.70 6.61 -1.30
CA ASN A 74 -0.28 5.53 -2.19
C ASN A 74 -1.15 4.27 -2.00
N THR A 75 -1.40 3.90 -0.75
CA THR A 75 -2.22 2.72 -0.43
C THR A 75 -3.67 2.93 -0.89
N ALA A 76 -4.29 4.06 -0.55
CA ALA A 76 -5.66 4.37 -0.95
C ALA A 76 -5.82 4.40 -2.49
N TRP A 77 -4.88 5.06 -3.18
CA TRP A 77 -4.90 5.14 -4.64
C TRP A 77 -4.73 3.77 -5.29
N ALA A 78 -3.79 2.94 -4.81
CA ALA A 78 -3.58 1.61 -5.34
C ALA A 78 -4.83 0.72 -5.20
N MET A 79 -5.51 0.77 -4.04
CA MET A 79 -6.75 0.04 -3.83
C MET A 79 -7.87 0.53 -4.75
N ALA A 80 -7.99 1.85 -4.95
CA ALA A 80 -8.96 2.45 -5.87
C ALA A 80 -8.73 2.01 -7.33
N VAL A 81 -7.46 1.96 -7.79
CA VAL A 81 -7.10 1.50 -9.15
C VAL A 81 -7.59 0.08 -9.41
N PHE A 82 -7.51 -0.80 -8.41
CA PHE A 82 -7.96 -2.19 -8.53
C PHE A 82 -9.43 -2.41 -8.19
N GLY A 83 -10.16 -1.36 -7.78
CA GLY A 83 -11.55 -1.48 -7.33
C GLY A 83 -11.69 -2.26 -6.01
N VAL A 84 -10.63 -2.32 -5.20
CA VAL A 84 -10.63 -2.99 -3.90
C VAL A 84 -11.25 -2.05 -2.87
N GLY A 85 -12.52 -2.30 -2.53
CA GLY A 85 -13.31 -1.51 -1.58
C GLY A 85 -13.21 -2.01 -0.14
N ASP A 86 -12.00 -2.12 0.41
CA ASP A 86 -11.83 -2.51 1.82
C ASP A 86 -12.28 -1.38 2.75
N THR A 87 -13.50 -1.51 3.29
CA THR A 87 -14.14 -0.48 4.12
C THR A 87 -13.34 -0.20 5.41
N PRO A 88 -12.87 -1.21 6.17
CA PRO A 88 -12.00 -1.00 7.33
C PRO A 88 -10.74 -0.18 7.02
N LEU A 89 -10.04 -0.49 5.93
CA LEU A 89 -8.84 0.20 5.50
C LEU A 89 -9.13 1.66 5.17
N MET A 90 -10.15 1.92 4.36
CA MET A 90 -10.50 3.29 3.95
C MET A 90 -10.90 4.15 5.15
N ALA A 91 -11.66 3.59 6.10
CA ALA A 91 -12.01 4.28 7.35
C ALA A 91 -10.76 4.62 8.18
N SER A 92 -9.82 3.67 8.28
CA SER A 92 -8.59 3.85 9.04
C SER A 92 -7.65 4.87 8.39
N ILE A 93 -7.53 4.85 7.05
CA ILE A 93 -6.78 5.85 6.27
C ILE A 93 -7.36 7.25 6.51
N SER A 94 -8.68 7.38 6.45
CA SER A 94 -9.37 8.65 6.73
C SER A 94 -9.08 9.15 8.15
N ALA A 95 -9.23 8.29 9.15
CA ALA A 95 -8.97 8.65 10.55
C ALA A 95 -7.52 9.11 10.78
N ARG A 96 -6.53 8.38 10.22
CA ARG A 96 -5.13 8.77 10.31
C ARG A 96 -4.84 10.08 9.59
N SER A 97 -5.40 10.28 8.40
CA SER A 97 -5.24 11.52 7.63
C SER A 97 -5.75 12.74 8.40
N ILE A 98 -6.92 12.64 9.05
CA ILE A 98 -7.45 13.70 9.92
C ILE A 98 -6.49 14.00 11.08
N SER A 99 -5.91 12.96 11.69
CA SER A 99 -4.94 13.13 12.77
C SER A 99 -3.69 13.90 12.31
N LEU A 100 -3.12 13.55 11.15
CA LEU A 100 -1.97 14.24 10.57
C LEU A 100 -2.28 15.71 10.25
N LEU A 101 -3.45 16.01 9.67
CA LEU A 101 -3.86 17.39 9.39
C LEU A 101 -3.97 18.22 10.67
N ARG A 102 -4.53 17.65 11.74
CA ARG A 102 -4.61 18.33 13.04
C ARG A 102 -3.23 18.58 13.65
N GLN A 103 -2.31 17.62 13.54
CA GLN A 103 -0.94 17.77 14.03
C GLN A 103 -0.18 18.87 13.27
N GLY A 104 -0.32 18.92 11.94
CA GLY A 104 0.29 19.97 11.12
C GLY A 104 -0.27 21.37 11.42
N LEU A 105 -1.55 21.47 11.80
CA LEU A 105 -2.19 22.74 12.19
C LEU A 105 -1.81 23.21 13.60
N LEU A 106 -1.44 22.30 14.50
CA LEU A 106 -1.04 22.62 15.89
C LEU A 106 0.48 22.79 16.05
N GLY A 107 1.26 22.38 15.04
CA GLY A 107 2.73 22.46 15.02
C GLY A 107 3.29 23.59 14.16
N ALA A 108 2.45 24.45 13.58
CA ALA A 108 2.81 25.62 12.78
C ALA A 108 2.44 26.92 13.52
#